data_AF-A0A066XEY5-F1
#
_entry.id   AF-A0A066XEY5-F1
#
_cell.length_a   1.000
_cell.length_b   1.000
_cell.length_c   1.000
_cell.angle_alpha   90.00
_cell.angle_beta   90.00
_cell.angle_gamma   90.00
#
_symmetry.space_group_name_H-M   'P 1'
#
loop_
_entity.id
_entity.type
_entity.pdbx_description
1 polymer ?
#
loop_
_entity_poly.entity_id
_entity_poly.type
_entity_poly.pdbx_seq_one_letter_code
_entity_poly.pdbx_strand_id
1 'polypeptide(L)'
;MAGHFRGLLADPPRKSFPDRPQFSGFMKPCRFEGEVRNLEIVGSVPVELDGTFYRVMPDPQFPPFIEDDPVRPLPSLLCFRPEADVTRLVPSGSTATETCQPSVSMTAMSTSSKSAYRNKYTDAVKFKIRTTANTNVLYFNGSLLAMKEDAPPYRMDPDTLETLGLCDFDGQLPSCTFTAHPKPDPVSGELVCFGYEAKGDGTPDVCYFTIGPNGTFLETVWLVAPVVGMIHDFAVTENWVLFPIIPQICDIERLKAGGEHWQWDPNVPFYLGVLPRRGAKGSDVRWFRAPNAFPGHTTNAYETSEGRIIFDLPLTDKNAFFWWPDAAGNAPAPHDIHARYVRFHFDPRADSLDLPPPTTILRDDIEFPRIDGRVLARPHRHSFFVLMDPSLGTDLAAVLPAAGGGAPLYNALGHLDHHDGASSERYFPGPMHMVQEPVFVPRSPDAPEGDGFLVALVSNYAAMSSELHVIDTRNFSEAVAVVKLPMRLRAGLHGNWVDGKELRS
;
A
#
# COMPACT_ATOMS: atom_id res chain seq x y z
N MET A 1 -34.37 -37.70 -8.51
CA MET A 1 -33.09 -38.43 -8.65
C MET A 1 -32.03 -37.43 -9.04
N ALA A 2 -31.06 -37.24 -8.15
CA ALA A 2 -29.95 -36.32 -8.32
C ALA A 2 -28.98 -36.84 -9.39
N GLY A 3 -28.76 -36.05 -10.44
CA GLY A 3 -27.69 -36.27 -11.41
C GLY A 3 -26.49 -35.44 -11.02
N HIS A 4 -25.56 -36.03 -10.26
CA HIS A 4 -24.23 -35.46 -10.05
C HIS A 4 -23.46 -35.49 -11.37
N PHE A 5 -23.39 -34.37 -12.09
CA PHE A 5 -22.34 -34.16 -13.07
C PHE A 5 -21.01 -33.93 -12.32
N ARG A 6 -20.32 -35.02 -11.99
CA ARG A 6 -18.88 -35.01 -11.76
C ARG A 6 -18.20 -34.80 -13.11
N GLY A 7 -18.05 -33.55 -13.52
CA GLY A 7 -17.04 -33.21 -14.52
C GLY A 7 -15.68 -33.62 -13.97
N LEU A 8 -15.03 -34.55 -14.65
CA LEU A 8 -13.65 -34.96 -14.39
C LEU A 8 -12.75 -33.72 -14.43
N LEU A 9 -12.16 -33.35 -13.29
CA LEU A 9 -11.02 -32.43 -13.23
C LEU A 9 -9.86 -33.13 -13.97
N ALA A 10 -9.61 -32.73 -15.21
CA ALA A 10 -8.70 -33.44 -16.10
C ALA A 10 -7.20 -33.29 -15.77
N ASP A 11 -6.82 -32.42 -14.83
CA ASP A 11 -5.44 -32.35 -14.33
C ASP A 11 -5.40 -32.10 -12.81
N PRO A 12 -4.50 -32.77 -12.07
CA PRO A 12 -4.26 -32.44 -10.68
C PRO A 12 -3.73 -31.00 -10.55
N PRO A 13 -4.08 -30.26 -9.48
CA PRO A 13 -3.58 -28.91 -9.28
C PRO A 13 -2.04 -28.91 -9.27
N ARG A 14 -1.43 -27.98 -10.01
CA ARG A 14 0.02 -27.81 -10.03
C ARG A 14 0.54 -27.62 -8.62
N LYS A 15 1.54 -28.40 -8.24
CA LYS A 15 2.18 -28.34 -6.93
C LYS A 15 3.45 -27.47 -6.91
N SER A 16 3.99 -27.14 -8.08
CA SER A 16 5.17 -26.29 -8.23
C SER A 16 4.79 -24.89 -8.70
N PHE A 17 5.42 -23.88 -8.11
CA PHE A 17 5.35 -22.51 -8.63
C PHE A 17 5.95 -22.43 -10.04
N PRO A 18 5.39 -21.59 -10.92
CA PRO A 18 5.96 -21.34 -12.25
C PRO A 18 7.40 -20.81 -12.16
N ASP A 19 8.21 -21.13 -13.17
CA ASP A 19 9.54 -20.53 -13.34
C ASP A 19 9.41 -19.14 -13.97
N ARG A 20 8.95 -18.19 -13.16
CA ARG A 20 8.71 -16.80 -13.55
C ARG A 20 9.37 -15.85 -12.54
N PRO A 21 9.79 -14.64 -12.95
CA PRO A 21 10.49 -13.70 -12.07
C PRO A 21 9.78 -13.46 -10.71
N GLN A 22 8.46 -13.33 -10.71
CA GLN A 22 7.66 -13.09 -9.50
C GLN A 22 7.60 -14.27 -8.52
N PHE A 23 8.10 -15.46 -8.90
CA PHE A 23 8.19 -16.64 -8.04
C PHE A 23 9.62 -17.19 -7.91
N SER A 24 10.63 -16.47 -8.40
CA SER A 24 12.04 -16.86 -8.37
C SER A 24 12.89 -15.90 -7.53
N GLY A 25 14.16 -16.25 -7.32
CA GLY A 25 15.10 -15.41 -6.57
C GLY A 25 14.58 -14.98 -5.20
N PHE A 26 14.72 -13.69 -4.90
CA PHE A 26 14.26 -13.05 -3.67
C PHE A 26 12.73 -12.91 -3.61
N MET A 27 12.03 -13.10 -4.73
CA MET A 27 10.56 -13.11 -4.80
C MET A 27 9.97 -14.51 -4.66
N LYS A 28 10.78 -15.56 -4.48
CA LYS A 28 10.28 -16.92 -4.22
C LYS A 28 9.35 -16.95 -2.99
N PRO A 29 8.18 -17.62 -3.05
CA PRO A 29 7.23 -17.66 -1.93
C PRO A 29 7.87 -18.16 -0.62
N CYS A 30 7.56 -17.52 0.49
CA CYS A 30 8.07 -17.89 1.82
C CYS A 30 7.07 -18.82 2.52
N ARG A 31 5.83 -18.34 2.70
CA ARG A 31 4.67 -19.04 3.30
C ARG A 31 4.89 -19.56 4.72
N PHE A 32 5.92 -19.07 5.40
CA PHE A 32 6.19 -19.43 6.78
C PHE A 32 5.28 -18.64 7.70
N GLU A 33 4.64 -19.34 8.64
CA GLU A 33 3.91 -18.76 9.77
C GLU A 33 4.63 -19.19 11.04
N GLY A 34 4.94 -18.26 11.94
CA GLY A 34 5.63 -18.58 13.18
C GLY A 34 6.22 -17.38 13.90
N GLU A 35 7.10 -17.67 14.86
CA GLU A 35 7.69 -16.69 15.75
C GLU A 35 9.20 -16.92 15.88
N VAL A 36 9.97 -15.84 15.84
CA VAL A 36 11.40 -15.81 16.15
C VAL A 36 11.60 -14.81 17.29
N ARG A 37 12.31 -15.21 18.34
CA ARG A 37 12.61 -14.38 19.52
C ARG A 37 14.10 -14.12 19.64
N ASN A 38 14.46 -13.02 20.27
CA ASN A 38 15.85 -12.63 20.54
C ASN A 38 16.67 -12.60 19.24
N LEU A 39 16.19 -11.84 18.26
CA LEU A 39 16.85 -11.69 16.97
C LEU A 39 18.27 -11.14 17.15
N GLU A 40 19.15 -11.50 16.22
CA GLU A 40 20.52 -11.01 16.22
C GLU A 40 20.52 -9.51 15.87
N ILE A 41 21.19 -8.70 16.69
CA ILE A 41 21.25 -7.25 16.52
C ILE A 41 22.71 -6.82 16.36
N VAL A 42 22.98 -6.05 15.31
CA VAL A 42 24.23 -5.30 15.15
C VAL A 42 23.95 -3.83 15.46
N GLY A 43 24.75 -3.22 16.33
CA GLY A 43 24.47 -1.89 16.88
C GLY A 43 23.58 -1.96 18.12
N SER A 44 22.81 -0.90 18.38
CA SER A 44 21.97 -0.79 19.57
C SER A 44 20.60 -0.23 19.20
N VAL A 45 19.54 -0.99 19.45
CA VAL A 45 18.17 -0.50 19.30
C VAL A 45 17.95 0.65 20.30
N PRO A 46 17.49 1.83 19.85
CA PRO A 46 17.19 2.94 20.73
C PRO A 46 16.16 2.57 21.80
N VAL A 47 16.41 2.98 23.04
CA VAL A 47 15.53 2.68 24.19
C VAL A 47 14.19 3.42 24.11
N GLU A 48 14.12 4.44 23.27
CA GLU A 48 12.90 5.19 22.98
C GLU A 48 11.89 4.41 22.12
N LEU A 49 12.31 3.33 21.45
CA LEU A 49 11.44 2.50 20.61
C LEU A 49 10.69 1.45 21.44
N ASP A 50 9.54 1.85 22.00
CA ASP A 50 8.56 0.96 22.64
C ASP A 50 7.30 0.87 21.79
N GLY A 51 7.07 -0.28 21.15
CA GLY A 51 5.92 -0.49 20.30
C GLY A 51 6.07 -1.65 19.33
N THR A 52 5.30 -1.61 18.26
CA THR A 52 5.29 -2.67 17.23
C THR A 52 5.29 -2.09 15.83
N PHE A 53 6.21 -2.57 14.99
CA PHE A 53 6.16 -2.36 13.55
C PHE A 53 5.36 -3.47 12.89
N TYR A 54 4.22 -3.13 12.29
CA TYR A 54 3.42 -4.03 11.48
C TYR A 54 3.60 -3.73 10.01
N ARG A 55 3.65 -4.76 9.18
CA ARG A 55 3.58 -4.59 7.73
C ARG A 55 3.03 -5.81 7.03
N VAL A 56 2.62 -5.65 5.77
CA VAL A 56 2.12 -6.76 4.96
C VAL A 56 2.93 -6.93 3.69
N MET A 57 3.09 -8.19 3.27
CA MET A 57 3.66 -8.55 1.99
C MET A 57 2.75 -9.52 1.26
N PRO A 58 2.51 -9.34 -0.04
CA PRO A 58 1.95 -10.41 -0.85
C PRO A 58 2.91 -11.63 -0.82
N ASP A 59 2.42 -12.82 -0.49
CA ASP A 59 3.07 -14.13 -0.48
C ASP A 59 2.07 -15.26 -0.84
N PRO A 60 2.18 -15.88 -2.03
CA PRO A 60 1.13 -16.76 -2.53
C PRO A 60 1.16 -18.10 -1.79
N GLN A 61 0.04 -18.50 -1.18
CA GLN A 61 -0.06 -19.79 -0.48
C GLN A 61 0.06 -20.98 -1.45
N PHE A 62 -0.49 -20.84 -2.67
CA PHE A 62 -0.51 -21.84 -3.72
C PHE A 62 0.07 -21.30 -5.04
N PRO A 63 0.64 -22.16 -5.91
CA PRO A 63 0.96 -21.79 -7.28
C PRO A 63 -0.25 -21.21 -8.01
N PRO A 64 -0.10 -20.10 -8.75
CA PRO A 64 -1.19 -19.56 -9.54
C PRO A 64 -1.48 -20.46 -10.75
N PHE A 65 -2.70 -20.38 -11.25
CA PHE A 65 -3.10 -21.00 -12.52
C PHE A 65 -2.77 -20.09 -13.70
N ILE A 66 -3.00 -18.78 -13.54
CA ILE A 66 -2.58 -17.75 -14.50
C ILE A 66 -1.15 -17.37 -14.13
N GLU A 67 -0.20 -17.88 -14.91
CA GLU A 67 1.23 -17.72 -14.61
C GLU A 67 1.71 -16.26 -14.68
N ASP A 68 1.01 -15.43 -15.48
CA ASP A 68 1.39 -14.04 -15.78
C ASP A 68 0.60 -13.00 -14.97
N ASP A 69 -0.20 -13.39 -13.96
CA ASP A 69 -0.93 -12.44 -13.08
C ASP A 69 0.07 -11.75 -12.11
N PRO A 70 0.29 -10.43 -12.21
CA PRO A 70 1.32 -9.73 -11.45
C PRO A 70 0.94 -9.43 -9.99
N VAL A 71 -0.35 -9.44 -9.61
CA VAL A 71 -0.81 -8.73 -8.38
C VAL A 71 -1.69 -9.60 -7.45
N ARG A 72 -1.63 -10.93 -7.56
CA ARG A 72 -2.45 -11.78 -6.69
C ARG A 72 -1.80 -12.81 -5.77
N PRO A 73 -0.69 -12.51 -5.08
CA PRO A 73 -0.33 -13.29 -3.91
C PRO A 73 -1.29 -13.01 -2.73
N LEU A 74 -1.68 -14.06 -2.02
CA LEU A 74 -2.27 -13.97 -0.66
C LEU A 74 -1.33 -13.20 0.27
N PRO A 75 -1.75 -12.67 1.43
CA PRO A 75 -0.88 -11.83 2.26
C PRO A 75 -0.10 -12.66 3.28
N SER A 76 1.06 -12.15 3.67
CA SER A 76 1.81 -12.50 4.88
C SER A 76 1.99 -11.23 5.71
N LEU A 77 1.53 -11.24 6.96
CA LEU A 77 1.72 -10.14 7.90
C LEU A 77 3.02 -10.36 8.68
N LEU A 78 3.80 -9.30 8.84
CA LEU A 78 4.95 -9.21 9.72
C LEU A 78 4.62 -8.29 10.90
N CYS A 79 5.03 -8.70 12.09
CA CYS A 79 4.99 -7.95 13.33
C CYS A 79 6.38 -8.01 13.97
N PHE A 80 6.94 -6.86 14.34
CA PHE A 80 8.22 -6.75 15.04
C PHE A 80 8.08 -5.88 16.30
N ARG A 81 8.47 -6.41 17.47
CA ARG A 81 8.45 -5.72 18.77
C ARG A 81 9.88 -5.52 19.31
N PRO A 82 10.39 -4.28 19.45
CA PRO A 82 11.75 -4.07 19.92
C PRO A 82 11.96 -4.42 21.39
N GLU A 83 11.00 -4.15 22.30
CA GLU A 83 11.16 -4.48 23.74
C GLU A 83 11.24 -5.98 24.03
N ALA A 84 10.75 -6.81 23.11
CA ALA A 84 10.67 -8.25 23.28
C ALA A 84 11.56 -9.04 22.30
N ASP A 85 12.25 -8.35 21.37
CA ASP A 85 12.97 -8.92 20.23
C ASP A 85 12.16 -10.02 19.50
N VAL A 86 10.83 -9.84 19.41
CA VAL A 86 9.93 -10.84 18.83
C VAL A 86 9.53 -10.38 17.42
N THR A 87 9.89 -11.21 16.44
CA THR A 87 9.27 -11.18 15.11
C THR A 87 8.22 -12.27 15.03
N ARG A 88 6.97 -11.88 14.75
CA ARG A 88 5.88 -12.81 14.38
C ARG A 88 5.53 -12.63 12.91
N LEU A 89 5.36 -13.76 12.22
CA LEU A 89 4.89 -13.82 10.84
C LEU A 89 3.62 -14.65 10.80
N VAL A 90 2.52 -14.06 10.36
CA VAL A 90 1.23 -14.73 10.23
C VAL A 90 0.54 -14.25 8.95
N PRO A 91 0.23 -15.12 8.00
CA PRO A 91 -0.68 -14.83 6.90
C PRO A 91 -2.02 -14.29 7.37
N SER A 92 -2.39 -13.11 6.90
CA SER A 92 -3.75 -12.61 7.09
C SER A 92 -4.70 -13.41 6.20
N GLY A 93 -5.41 -14.37 6.78
CA GLY A 93 -6.52 -15.06 6.10
C GLY A 93 -6.32 -16.53 5.74
N SER A 94 -5.25 -17.20 6.20
CA SER A 94 -5.17 -18.67 6.16
C SER A 94 -6.31 -19.30 7.00
N THR A 95 -6.65 -18.70 8.14
CA THR A 95 -7.81 -19.11 8.96
C THR A 95 -9.15 -18.63 8.41
N ALA A 96 -9.20 -17.50 7.69
CA ALA A 96 -10.44 -16.91 7.16
C ALA A 96 -11.02 -17.67 5.97
N THR A 97 -10.16 -18.27 5.13
CA THR A 97 -10.63 -19.13 4.03
C THR A 97 -11.18 -20.48 4.52
N GLU A 98 -10.70 -20.99 5.65
CA GLU A 98 -11.28 -22.16 6.32
C GLU A 98 -12.60 -21.85 7.05
N THR A 99 -12.75 -20.65 7.63
CA THR A 99 -13.94 -20.29 8.45
C THR A 99 -15.08 -19.66 7.66
N CYS A 100 -14.84 -18.98 6.54
CA CYS A 100 -15.90 -18.33 5.75
C CYS A 100 -16.74 -19.28 4.86
N GLN A 101 -16.40 -20.57 4.78
CA GLN A 101 -17.25 -21.58 4.16
C GLN A 101 -17.07 -22.94 4.84
N PRO A 102 -18.10 -23.50 5.52
CA PRO A 102 -18.03 -24.81 6.16
C PRO A 102 -17.83 -26.02 5.21
N SER A 103 -17.38 -25.80 3.96
CA SER A 103 -17.24 -26.85 2.94
C SER A 103 -16.18 -26.59 1.85
N VAL A 104 -15.31 -25.59 1.99
CA VAL A 104 -14.21 -25.39 1.02
C VAL A 104 -13.11 -26.40 1.33
N SER A 105 -13.20 -27.57 0.69
CA SER A 105 -12.10 -28.55 0.69
C SER A 105 -10.81 -27.91 0.18
N MET A 106 -9.63 -28.45 0.53
CA MET A 106 -8.34 -28.05 -0.09
C MET A 106 -8.40 -28.01 -1.63
N THR A 107 -9.31 -28.77 -2.26
CA THR A 107 -9.61 -28.72 -3.69
C THR A 107 -10.09 -27.35 -4.15
N ALA A 108 -10.94 -26.66 -3.38
CA ALA A 108 -11.47 -25.34 -3.72
C ALA A 108 -10.45 -24.21 -3.49
N MET A 109 -9.57 -24.33 -2.49
CA MET A 109 -8.39 -23.45 -2.33
C MET A 109 -7.36 -23.66 -3.44
N SER A 110 -7.19 -24.91 -3.92
CA SER A 110 -6.38 -25.16 -5.12
C SER A 110 -7.01 -24.56 -6.39
N THR A 111 -8.32 -24.29 -6.41
CA THR A 111 -9.03 -23.68 -7.54
C THR A 111 -9.13 -22.16 -7.48
N SER A 112 -8.84 -21.50 -6.34
CA SER A 112 -8.70 -20.03 -6.28
C SER A 112 -7.48 -19.53 -7.06
N SER A 113 -6.52 -20.43 -7.33
CA SER A 113 -5.42 -20.20 -8.26
C SER A 113 -5.90 -19.83 -9.68
N LYS A 114 -7.14 -20.18 -10.06
CA LYS A 114 -7.72 -20.08 -11.42
C LYS A 114 -8.27 -18.71 -11.83
N SER A 115 -8.00 -17.67 -11.06
CA SER A 115 -8.60 -16.35 -11.28
C SER A 115 -7.57 -15.34 -11.77
N ALA A 116 -7.99 -14.30 -12.53
CA ALA A 116 -7.23 -13.09 -12.87
C ALA A 116 -7.55 -11.90 -11.94
N TYR A 117 -6.54 -11.06 -11.61
CA TYR A 117 -6.62 -9.98 -10.62
C TYR A 117 -7.88 -9.13 -10.83
N ARG A 118 -8.67 -8.95 -9.75
CA ARG A 118 -9.96 -8.23 -9.75
C ARG A 118 -11.01 -8.69 -10.80
N ASN A 119 -10.77 -9.78 -11.54
CA ASN A 119 -11.74 -10.32 -12.49
C ASN A 119 -12.52 -11.54 -11.95
N LYS A 120 -13.74 -11.32 -11.44
CA LYS A 120 -14.60 -12.41 -10.94
C LYS A 120 -15.09 -13.40 -11.99
N TYR A 121 -15.11 -13.03 -13.28
CA TYR A 121 -15.61 -13.89 -14.36
C TYR A 121 -14.64 -15.02 -14.71
N THR A 122 -13.39 -14.89 -14.28
CA THR A 122 -12.37 -15.94 -14.40
C THR A 122 -12.39 -16.92 -13.21
N ASP A 123 -13.18 -16.64 -12.16
CA ASP A 123 -13.17 -17.47 -10.97
C ASP A 123 -13.75 -18.87 -11.26
N ALA A 124 -13.00 -19.92 -10.91
CA ALA A 124 -13.49 -21.29 -11.01
C ALA A 124 -14.61 -21.62 -9.99
N VAL A 125 -14.71 -20.82 -8.93
CA VAL A 125 -15.75 -20.90 -7.91
C VAL A 125 -16.24 -19.49 -7.56
N LYS A 126 -17.53 -19.34 -7.24
CA LYS A 126 -18.08 -18.04 -6.86
C LYS A 126 -17.63 -17.66 -5.44
N PHE A 127 -16.77 -16.64 -5.33
CA PHE A 127 -16.39 -16.05 -4.04
C PHE A 127 -17.42 -15.01 -3.58
N LYS A 128 -17.63 -14.90 -2.26
CA LYS A 128 -18.41 -13.80 -1.67
C LYS A 128 -17.56 -12.53 -1.53
N ILE A 129 -16.31 -12.70 -1.09
CA ILE A 129 -15.29 -11.64 -0.94
C ILE A 129 -14.01 -12.17 -1.58
N ARG A 130 -13.34 -11.34 -2.39
CA ARG A 130 -12.14 -11.72 -3.17
C ARG A 130 -10.84 -11.12 -2.62
N THR A 131 -10.93 -10.43 -1.50
CA THR A 131 -9.81 -9.73 -0.88
C THR A 131 -8.65 -10.66 -0.61
N THR A 132 -7.46 -10.14 -0.86
CA THR A 132 -6.22 -10.71 -0.37
C THR A 132 -5.69 -9.97 0.85
N ALA A 133 -6.35 -8.91 1.37
CA ALA A 133 -5.90 -8.15 2.54
C ALA A 133 -4.37 -7.85 2.57
N ASN A 134 -3.78 -7.58 1.40
CA ASN A 134 -2.33 -7.63 1.18
C ASN A 134 -1.66 -6.28 0.99
N THR A 135 -2.39 -5.19 1.10
CA THR A 135 -1.89 -3.86 0.71
C THR A 135 -1.40 -3.07 1.91
N ASN A 136 -2.17 -3.00 2.99
CA ASN A 136 -1.76 -2.27 4.19
C ASN A 136 -2.29 -2.97 5.46
N VAL A 137 -1.65 -2.68 6.58
CA VAL A 137 -2.10 -3.06 7.93
C VAL A 137 -2.02 -1.84 8.84
N LEU A 138 -3.12 -1.46 9.46
CA LEU A 138 -3.18 -0.28 10.33
C LEU A 138 -3.91 -0.62 11.62
N TYR A 139 -3.41 -0.13 12.75
CA TYR A 139 -4.08 -0.27 14.04
C TYR A 139 -5.15 0.80 14.18
N PHE A 140 -6.35 0.38 14.57
CA PHE A 140 -7.47 1.27 14.84
C PHE A 140 -8.47 0.59 15.78
N ASN A 141 -8.90 1.32 16.80
CA ASN A 141 -9.94 0.89 17.74
C ASN A 141 -9.69 -0.51 18.34
N GLY A 142 -8.47 -0.73 18.87
CA GLY A 142 -8.09 -1.98 19.55
C GLY A 142 -7.82 -3.17 18.63
N SER A 143 -7.69 -2.96 17.32
CA SER A 143 -7.48 -4.05 16.35
C SER A 143 -6.62 -3.62 15.19
N LEU A 144 -5.96 -4.58 14.55
CA LEU A 144 -5.36 -4.37 13.25
C LEU A 144 -6.42 -4.51 12.17
N LEU A 145 -6.37 -3.64 11.16
CA LEU A 145 -7.14 -3.71 9.93
C LEU A 145 -6.19 -4.11 8.80
N ALA A 146 -6.28 -5.35 8.33
CA ALA A 146 -5.59 -5.81 7.13
C ALA A 146 -6.45 -5.46 5.90
N MET A 147 -5.90 -4.65 4.99
CA MET A 147 -6.68 -3.94 3.98
C MET A 147 -6.28 -4.30 2.56
N LYS A 148 -7.28 -4.26 1.67
CA LYS A 148 -7.17 -4.30 0.22
C LYS A 148 -8.35 -3.52 -0.36
N GLU A 149 -8.06 -2.66 -1.32
CA GLU A 149 -9.01 -1.70 -1.91
C GLU A 149 -10.22 -2.31 -2.67
N ASP A 150 -10.31 -3.64 -2.82
CA ASP A 150 -11.41 -4.33 -3.50
C ASP A 150 -12.47 -4.93 -2.56
N ALA A 151 -12.36 -4.68 -1.24
CA ALA A 151 -13.23 -5.29 -0.24
C ALA A 151 -13.21 -4.53 1.10
N PRO A 152 -14.07 -4.90 2.07
CA PRO A 152 -13.90 -4.51 3.47
C PRO A 152 -12.60 -5.08 4.08
N PRO A 153 -12.04 -4.46 5.14
CA PRO A 153 -10.84 -4.96 5.79
C PRO A 153 -11.11 -6.23 6.60
N TYR A 154 -10.06 -6.99 6.90
CA TYR A 154 -10.07 -8.00 7.95
C TYR A 154 -9.60 -7.41 9.28
N ARG A 155 -10.33 -7.66 10.37
CA ARG A 155 -9.85 -7.39 11.72
C ARG A 155 -8.94 -8.51 12.19
N MET A 156 -7.85 -8.13 12.82
CA MET A 156 -6.91 -9.06 13.45
C MET A 156 -6.54 -8.57 14.85
N ASP A 157 -6.27 -9.53 15.72
CA ASP A 157 -5.75 -9.27 17.05
C ASP A 157 -4.29 -8.76 16.95
N PRO A 158 -3.94 -7.61 17.55
CA PRO A 158 -2.60 -7.02 17.42
C PRO A 158 -1.52 -7.86 18.10
N ASP A 159 -1.89 -8.66 19.11
CA ASP A 159 -0.93 -9.41 19.90
C ASP A 159 -0.58 -10.75 19.28
N THR A 160 -1.60 -11.51 18.91
CA THR A 160 -1.53 -12.88 18.41
C THR A 160 -1.48 -12.95 16.89
N LEU A 161 -1.91 -11.88 16.21
CA LEU A 161 -2.17 -11.83 14.76
C LEU A 161 -3.29 -12.79 14.31
N GLU A 162 -4.11 -13.28 15.24
CA GLU A 162 -5.29 -14.08 14.89
C GLU A 162 -6.27 -13.23 14.06
N THR A 163 -6.77 -13.80 12.96
CA THR A 163 -7.80 -13.14 12.15
C THR A 163 -9.16 -13.29 12.82
N LEU A 164 -9.73 -12.18 13.27
CA LEU A 164 -11.04 -12.12 13.95
C LEU A 164 -12.21 -12.20 12.97
N GLY A 165 -12.01 -11.75 11.72
CA GLY A 165 -12.99 -11.84 10.65
C GLY A 165 -13.07 -10.58 9.80
N LEU A 166 -13.98 -10.60 8.82
CA LEU A 166 -14.27 -9.43 7.99
C LEU A 166 -14.89 -8.33 8.84
N CYS A 167 -14.43 -7.10 8.66
CA CYS A 167 -14.90 -5.94 9.41
C CYS A 167 -15.87 -5.11 8.57
N ASP A 168 -17.14 -5.12 8.95
CA ASP A 168 -18.17 -4.22 8.43
C ASP A 168 -18.56 -3.13 9.44
N PHE A 169 -17.79 -2.98 10.52
CA PHE A 169 -18.01 -2.02 11.60
C PHE A 169 -19.41 -2.11 12.21
N ASP A 170 -19.79 -3.32 12.64
CA ASP A 170 -21.12 -3.62 13.18
C ASP A 170 -22.25 -3.30 12.18
N GLY A 171 -21.99 -3.60 10.90
CA GLY A 171 -22.90 -3.33 9.78
C GLY A 171 -23.01 -1.86 9.36
N GLN A 172 -22.17 -0.97 9.88
CA GLN A 172 -22.18 0.46 9.52
C GLN A 172 -21.50 0.74 8.18
N LEU A 173 -20.60 -0.14 7.70
CA LEU A 173 -19.84 0.10 6.47
C LEU A 173 -20.78 0.25 5.25
N PRO A 174 -20.85 1.43 4.62
CA PRO A 174 -21.82 1.69 3.55
C PRO A 174 -21.39 1.11 2.19
N SER A 175 -20.08 0.85 2.02
CA SER A 175 -19.44 0.50 0.75
C SER A 175 -19.06 -0.98 0.68
N CYS A 176 -19.06 -1.57 -0.52
CA CYS A 176 -18.49 -2.91 -0.71
C CYS A 176 -16.94 -2.91 -0.71
N THR A 177 -16.32 -1.73 -0.75
CA THR A 177 -14.85 -1.55 -0.75
C THR A 177 -14.41 -0.60 0.36
N PHE A 178 -13.19 -0.80 0.85
CA PHE A 178 -12.53 0.04 1.85
C PHE A 178 -11.09 0.29 1.40
N THR A 179 -10.65 1.54 1.41
CA THR A 179 -9.30 1.94 0.95
C THR A 179 -8.20 1.25 1.75
N ALA A 180 -7.09 0.93 1.10
CA ALA A 180 -5.89 0.48 1.80
C ALA A 180 -5.08 1.63 2.43
N HIS A 181 -5.47 2.89 2.19
CA HIS A 181 -4.75 4.07 2.65
C HIS A 181 -5.61 4.99 3.52
N PRO A 182 -6.27 4.50 4.59
CA PRO A 182 -7.02 5.38 5.46
C PRO A 182 -6.07 6.36 6.16
N LYS A 183 -6.55 7.57 6.45
CA LYS A 183 -5.77 8.64 7.07
C LYS A 183 -6.23 8.84 8.51
N PRO A 184 -5.47 8.39 9.53
CA PRO A 184 -5.81 8.66 10.93
C PRO A 184 -5.54 10.13 11.25
N ASP A 185 -6.59 10.90 11.54
CA ASP A 185 -6.46 12.30 11.89
C ASP A 185 -5.87 12.45 13.30
N PRO A 186 -4.64 13.00 13.43
CA PRO A 186 -3.95 13.12 14.72
C PRO A 186 -4.60 14.12 15.69
N VAL A 187 -5.54 14.96 15.26
CA VAL A 187 -6.25 15.94 16.10
C VAL A 187 -7.58 15.37 16.59
N SER A 188 -8.40 14.83 15.70
CA SER A 188 -9.74 14.33 16.06
C SER A 188 -9.76 12.86 16.48
N GLY A 189 -8.72 12.08 16.12
CA GLY A 189 -8.71 10.62 16.27
C GLY A 189 -9.64 9.91 15.27
N GLU A 190 -10.21 10.63 14.29
CA GLU A 190 -11.02 10.04 13.24
C GLU A 190 -10.15 9.26 12.26
N LEU A 191 -10.60 8.10 11.80
CA LEU A 191 -10.06 7.44 10.62
C LEU A 191 -10.82 7.92 9.39
N VAL A 192 -10.14 8.68 8.52
CA VAL A 192 -10.71 9.19 7.27
C VAL A 192 -10.52 8.14 6.18
N CYS A 193 -11.60 7.77 5.50
CA CYS A 193 -11.65 6.62 4.61
C CYS A 193 -12.45 6.91 3.34
N PHE A 194 -12.31 6.02 2.36
CA PHE A 194 -13.23 5.94 1.22
C PHE A 194 -13.25 4.52 0.66
N GLY A 195 -14.14 4.26 -0.28
CA GLY A 195 -14.09 3.14 -1.21
C GLY A 195 -14.42 3.62 -2.63
N TYR A 196 -13.69 3.14 -3.64
CA TYR A 196 -14.03 3.32 -5.06
C TYR A 196 -14.56 2.02 -5.65
N GLU A 197 -15.22 2.08 -6.81
CA GLU A 197 -16.05 0.96 -7.29
C GLU A 197 -16.98 0.46 -6.17
N ALA A 198 -17.51 1.39 -5.37
CA ALA A 198 -18.11 1.16 -4.06
C ALA A 198 -19.44 0.38 -4.10
N LYS A 199 -20.00 0.18 -5.30
CA LYS A 199 -21.18 -0.66 -5.56
C LYS A 199 -20.85 -1.92 -6.36
N GLY A 200 -19.57 -2.21 -6.57
CA GLY A 200 -19.04 -3.38 -7.27
C GLY A 200 -18.31 -3.05 -8.56
N ASP A 201 -17.79 -4.09 -9.22
CA ASP A 201 -16.95 -3.96 -10.42
C ASP A 201 -17.59 -3.09 -11.52
N GLY A 202 -16.82 -2.15 -12.06
CA GLY A 202 -17.21 -1.28 -13.15
C GLY A 202 -18.09 -0.11 -12.72
N THR A 203 -18.32 0.11 -11.43
CA THR A 203 -19.16 1.23 -10.94
C THR A 203 -18.33 2.51 -10.75
N PRO A 204 -18.81 3.69 -11.18
CA PRO A 204 -18.13 4.96 -10.95
C PRO A 204 -18.35 5.51 -9.52
N ASP A 205 -19.09 4.78 -8.69
CA ASP A 205 -19.44 5.20 -7.34
C ASP A 205 -18.21 5.21 -6.42
N VAL A 206 -18.02 6.33 -5.74
CA VAL A 206 -17.06 6.51 -4.66
C VAL A 206 -17.83 6.83 -3.39
N CYS A 207 -17.54 6.13 -2.31
CA CYS A 207 -18.13 6.37 -1.00
C CYS A 207 -17.06 6.92 -0.05
N TYR A 208 -17.14 8.20 0.28
CA TYR A 208 -16.32 8.85 1.31
C TYR A 208 -16.97 8.67 2.68
N PHE A 209 -16.20 8.34 3.70
CA PHE A 209 -16.71 8.22 5.07
C PHE A 209 -15.60 8.43 6.11
N THR A 210 -16.00 8.81 7.32
CA THR A 210 -15.10 8.92 8.47
C THR A 210 -15.59 8.07 9.62
N ILE A 211 -14.65 7.52 10.39
CA ILE A 211 -14.93 6.65 11.53
C ILE A 211 -14.32 7.31 12.77
N GLY A 212 -15.12 7.64 13.76
CA GLY A 212 -14.65 8.17 15.03
C GLY A 212 -13.81 7.14 15.80
N PRO A 213 -13.02 7.57 16.80
CA PRO A 213 -12.09 6.69 17.53
C PRO A 213 -12.76 5.51 18.24
N ASN A 214 -14.07 5.59 18.50
CA ASN A 214 -14.87 4.51 19.07
C ASN A 214 -15.49 3.55 18.02
N GLY A 215 -15.15 3.70 16.73
CA GLY A 215 -15.70 2.90 15.64
C GLY A 215 -17.04 3.37 15.07
N THR A 216 -17.56 4.53 15.49
CA THR A 216 -18.84 5.07 14.98
C THR A 216 -18.62 5.87 13.70
N PHE A 217 -19.44 5.65 12.68
CA PHE A 217 -19.37 6.44 11.44
C PHE A 217 -19.89 7.86 11.65
N LEU A 218 -19.17 8.87 11.14
CA LEU A 218 -19.50 10.29 11.34
C LEU A 218 -19.92 10.96 10.02
N GLU A 219 -19.14 10.78 8.96
CA GLU A 219 -19.49 11.23 7.61
C GLU A 219 -19.80 10.02 6.72
N THR A 220 -20.72 10.17 5.77
CA THR A 220 -20.95 9.21 4.69
C THR A 220 -21.49 9.95 3.47
N VAL A 221 -20.68 10.05 2.42
CA VAL A 221 -20.98 10.81 1.21
C VAL A 221 -20.73 9.94 -0.01
N TRP A 222 -21.77 9.75 -0.81
CA TRP A 222 -21.67 9.06 -2.10
C TRP A 222 -21.47 10.08 -3.22
N LEU A 223 -20.43 9.89 -4.02
CA LEU A 223 -20.10 10.71 -5.18
C LEU A 223 -19.82 9.82 -6.41
N VAL A 224 -19.77 10.45 -7.58
CA VAL A 224 -19.59 9.75 -8.86
C VAL A 224 -18.31 10.27 -9.53
N ALA A 225 -17.38 9.36 -9.78
CA ALA A 225 -16.15 9.64 -10.52
C ALA A 225 -16.43 9.85 -12.02
N PRO A 226 -15.66 10.72 -12.71
CA PRO A 226 -15.85 10.99 -14.14
C PRO A 226 -15.52 9.78 -15.03
N VAL A 227 -14.68 8.87 -14.53
CA VAL A 227 -14.29 7.61 -15.15
C VAL A 227 -14.19 6.53 -14.07
N VAL A 228 -14.32 5.26 -14.46
CA VAL A 228 -14.06 4.13 -13.55
C VAL A 228 -12.56 3.86 -13.52
N GLY A 229 -11.81 4.80 -12.93
CA GLY A 229 -10.37 4.71 -12.77
C GLY A 229 -9.96 4.17 -11.40
N MET A 230 -8.74 3.66 -11.30
CA MET A 230 -8.17 3.27 -10.01
C MET A 230 -7.95 4.52 -9.14
N ILE A 231 -8.47 4.49 -7.91
CA ILE A 231 -8.19 5.49 -6.86
C ILE A 231 -7.48 4.75 -5.72
N HIS A 232 -6.17 4.57 -5.86
CA HIS A 232 -5.39 3.75 -4.94
C HIS A 232 -5.23 4.43 -3.57
N ASP A 233 -4.84 5.70 -3.60
CA ASP A 233 -4.60 6.53 -2.42
C ASP A 233 -5.40 7.85 -2.53
N PHE A 234 -5.48 8.60 -1.45
CA PHE A 234 -6.19 9.87 -1.35
C PHE A 234 -5.49 10.77 -0.34
N ALA A 235 -5.75 12.08 -0.38
CA ALA A 235 -5.19 13.02 0.59
C ALA A 235 -6.29 13.72 1.39
N VAL A 236 -5.93 14.20 2.57
CA VAL A 236 -6.84 14.88 3.50
C VAL A 236 -6.17 16.17 3.94
N THR A 237 -6.95 17.25 3.99
CA THR A 237 -6.59 18.50 4.67
C THR A 237 -7.53 18.71 5.86
N GLU A 238 -7.41 19.84 6.55
CA GLU A 238 -8.36 20.22 7.60
C GLU A 238 -9.81 20.23 7.08
N ASN A 239 -10.03 20.78 5.88
CA ASN A 239 -11.37 21.03 5.32
C ASN A 239 -11.70 20.26 4.03
N TRP A 240 -10.75 19.55 3.42
CA TRP A 240 -10.94 18.88 2.13
C TRP A 240 -10.45 17.44 2.13
N VAL A 241 -11.03 16.63 1.25
CA VAL A 241 -10.52 15.32 0.86
C VAL A 241 -10.30 15.28 -0.65
N LEU A 242 -9.19 14.66 -1.06
CA LEU A 242 -8.66 14.69 -2.42
C LEU A 242 -8.55 13.28 -2.99
N PHE A 243 -9.15 13.03 -4.16
CA PHE A 243 -9.19 11.73 -4.82
C PHE A 243 -8.42 11.78 -6.16
N PRO A 244 -7.11 11.51 -6.17
CA PRO A 244 -6.33 11.39 -7.39
C PRO A 244 -6.72 10.11 -8.14
N ILE A 245 -7.20 10.24 -9.38
CA ILE A 245 -7.57 9.09 -10.21
C ILE A 245 -6.40 8.73 -11.13
N ILE A 246 -5.93 7.49 -11.03
CA ILE A 246 -4.96 6.92 -11.97
C ILE A 246 -5.70 6.59 -13.28
N PRO A 247 -5.19 6.98 -14.46
CA PRO A 247 -5.74 6.65 -15.79
C PRO A 247 -5.70 5.15 -16.17
N GLN A 248 -5.78 4.26 -15.20
CA GLN A 248 -6.06 2.83 -15.35
C GLN A 248 -7.57 2.63 -15.25
N ILE A 249 -8.23 2.30 -16.37
CA ILE A 249 -9.70 2.33 -16.50
C ILE A 249 -10.28 0.92 -16.52
N CYS A 250 -11.37 0.70 -15.78
CA CYS A 250 -12.14 -0.54 -15.78
C CYS A 250 -13.22 -0.56 -16.86
N ASP A 251 -13.31 -1.68 -17.58
CA ASP A 251 -14.40 -1.99 -18.51
C ASP A 251 -14.98 -3.36 -18.16
N ILE A 252 -16.28 -3.38 -17.83
CA ILE A 252 -16.97 -4.60 -17.42
C ILE A 252 -17.08 -5.63 -18.56
N GLU A 253 -17.15 -5.20 -19.82
CA GLU A 253 -17.22 -6.12 -20.96
C GLU A 253 -15.85 -6.76 -21.21
N ARG A 254 -14.76 -6.02 -21.04
CA ARG A 254 -13.39 -6.59 -21.05
C ARG A 254 -13.22 -7.64 -19.96
N LEU A 255 -13.72 -7.36 -18.75
CA LEU A 255 -13.71 -8.33 -17.64
C LEU A 255 -14.50 -9.59 -17.97
N LYS A 256 -15.72 -9.46 -18.50
CA LYS A 256 -16.56 -10.61 -18.93
C LYS A 256 -15.89 -11.44 -20.02
N ALA A 257 -15.12 -10.81 -20.90
CA ALA A 257 -14.31 -11.47 -21.92
C ALA A 257 -13.04 -12.15 -21.37
N GLY A 258 -12.80 -12.09 -20.07
CA GLY A 258 -11.63 -12.69 -19.41
C GLY A 258 -10.37 -11.81 -19.43
N GLY A 259 -10.49 -10.54 -19.84
CA GLY A 259 -9.38 -9.59 -19.85
C GLY A 259 -9.07 -8.99 -18.47
N GLU A 260 -8.08 -8.10 -18.45
CA GLU A 260 -7.61 -7.41 -17.24
C GLU A 260 -8.64 -6.42 -16.70
N HIS A 261 -8.68 -6.26 -15.37
CA HIS A 261 -9.52 -5.24 -14.73
C HIS A 261 -9.08 -3.84 -15.12
N TRP A 262 -7.77 -3.61 -15.20
CA TRP A 262 -7.18 -2.31 -15.52
C TRP A 262 -6.60 -2.28 -16.92
N GLN A 263 -6.73 -1.13 -17.56
CA GLN A 263 -6.14 -0.81 -18.86
C GLN A 263 -5.83 0.68 -18.88
N TRP A 264 -4.60 1.04 -19.26
CA TRP A 264 -4.21 2.45 -19.31
C TRP A 264 -4.96 3.17 -20.44
N ASP A 265 -5.46 4.38 -20.19
CA ASP A 265 -6.00 5.25 -21.24
C ASP A 265 -5.17 6.54 -21.34
N PRO A 266 -4.35 6.70 -22.40
CA PRO A 266 -3.54 7.90 -22.58
C PRO A 266 -4.37 9.16 -22.86
N ASN A 267 -5.67 9.03 -23.18
CA ASN A 267 -6.55 10.16 -23.47
C ASN A 267 -7.30 10.65 -22.24
N VAL A 268 -7.27 9.90 -21.13
CA VAL A 268 -7.88 10.31 -19.87
C VAL A 268 -6.90 11.22 -19.12
N PRO A 269 -7.28 12.46 -18.76
CA PRO A 269 -6.41 13.34 -17.98
C PRO A 269 -6.21 12.79 -16.56
N PHE A 270 -5.20 13.27 -15.85
CA PHE A 270 -5.11 13.06 -14.41
C PHE A 270 -6.23 13.85 -13.73
N TYR A 271 -7.26 13.15 -13.25
CA TYR A 271 -8.33 13.77 -12.47
C TYR A 271 -7.98 13.85 -10.99
N LEU A 272 -8.30 14.97 -10.35
CA LEU A 272 -8.21 15.18 -8.91
C LEU A 272 -9.59 15.63 -8.39
N GLY A 273 -10.30 14.71 -7.75
CA GLY A 273 -11.56 15.04 -7.07
C GLY A 273 -11.27 15.79 -5.78
N VAL A 274 -11.96 16.90 -5.53
CA VAL A 274 -11.83 17.68 -4.30
C VAL A 274 -13.22 17.85 -3.70
N LEU A 275 -13.41 17.33 -2.48
CA LEU A 275 -14.69 17.34 -1.77
C LEU A 275 -14.51 18.01 -0.40
N PRO A 276 -15.44 18.85 0.06
CA PRO A 276 -15.42 19.32 1.45
C PRO A 276 -15.45 18.12 2.41
N ARG A 277 -14.58 18.15 3.42
CA ARG A 277 -14.40 17.03 4.35
C ARG A 277 -15.63 16.77 5.23
N ARG A 278 -16.42 17.80 5.53
CA ARG A 278 -17.56 17.71 6.46
C ARG A 278 -18.83 18.25 5.84
N GLY A 279 -19.95 17.57 6.09
CA GLY A 279 -21.29 18.04 5.69
C GLY A 279 -21.51 18.18 4.19
N ALA A 280 -20.68 17.52 3.36
CA ALA A 280 -20.76 17.60 1.91
C ALA A 280 -21.88 16.72 1.35
N LYS A 281 -22.39 17.12 0.19
CA LYS A 281 -23.16 16.25 -0.71
C LYS A 281 -22.24 15.75 -1.80
N GLY A 282 -22.58 14.62 -2.41
CA GLY A 282 -21.83 14.08 -3.55
C GLY A 282 -21.68 15.06 -4.72
N SER A 283 -22.65 15.95 -4.91
CA SER A 283 -22.62 17.00 -5.94
C SER A 283 -21.62 18.12 -5.68
N ASP A 284 -21.09 18.23 -4.47
CA ASP A 284 -20.15 19.29 -4.08
C ASP A 284 -18.71 18.95 -4.52
N VAL A 285 -18.47 17.73 -4.99
CA VAL A 285 -17.17 17.32 -5.53
C VAL A 285 -16.81 18.15 -6.76
N ARG A 286 -15.55 18.57 -6.83
CA ARG A 286 -14.98 19.27 -7.97
C ARG A 286 -13.89 18.41 -8.59
N TRP A 287 -14.06 18.05 -9.85
CA TRP A 287 -13.09 17.23 -10.59
C TRP A 287 -12.11 18.13 -11.34
N PHE A 288 -11.02 18.48 -10.68
CA PHE A 288 -9.91 19.15 -11.32
C PHE A 288 -9.17 18.19 -12.26
N ARG A 289 -8.41 18.73 -13.22
CA ARG A 289 -7.69 17.93 -14.22
C ARG A 289 -6.31 18.50 -14.53
N ALA A 290 -5.34 17.62 -14.71
CA ALA A 290 -4.00 17.90 -15.22
C ALA A 290 -3.71 17.02 -16.45
N PRO A 291 -2.60 17.24 -17.18
CA PRO A 291 -2.15 16.31 -18.21
C PRO A 291 -2.12 14.86 -17.70
N ASN A 292 -2.34 13.88 -18.60
CA ASN A 292 -2.29 12.46 -18.29
C ASN A 292 -1.00 12.12 -17.53
N ALA A 293 -1.15 11.50 -16.37
CA ALA A 293 -0.06 11.17 -15.47
C ALA A 293 -0.51 10.06 -14.51
N PHE A 294 0.46 9.34 -13.95
CA PHE A 294 0.26 8.37 -12.90
C PHE A 294 0.59 9.03 -11.55
N PRO A 295 -0.42 9.38 -10.72
CA PRO A 295 -0.18 9.83 -9.36
C PRO A 295 0.29 8.65 -8.51
N GLY A 296 1.48 8.78 -7.93
CA GLY A 296 2.00 7.86 -6.93
C GLY A 296 1.30 8.00 -5.58
N HIS A 297 1.91 7.44 -4.54
CA HIS A 297 1.40 7.55 -3.18
C HIS A 297 1.38 9.00 -2.68
N THR A 298 0.33 9.38 -1.97
CA THR A 298 0.20 10.73 -1.43
C THR A 298 1.17 10.93 -0.25
N THR A 299 2.00 11.98 -0.30
CA THR A 299 2.87 12.30 0.82
C THR A 299 2.08 12.99 1.93
N ASN A 300 1.42 14.10 1.58
CA ASN A 300 0.53 14.85 2.46
C ASN A 300 -0.26 15.89 1.65
N ALA A 301 -1.33 16.42 2.24
CA ALA A 301 -1.97 17.64 1.77
C ALA A 301 -2.30 18.56 2.95
N TYR A 302 -2.31 19.87 2.73
CA TYR A 302 -2.69 20.84 3.74
C TYR A 302 -3.18 22.15 3.12
N GLU A 303 -3.75 23.02 3.95
CA GLU A 303 -4.25 24.33 3.52
C GLU A 303 -3.31 25.46 3.93
N THR A 304 -3.11 26.43 3.05
CA THR A 304 -2.42 27.70 3.38
C THR A 304 -3.36 28.65 4.13
N SER A 305 -2.81 29.72 4.72
CA SER A 305 -3.59 30.79 5.35
C SER A 305 -4.62 31.44 4.42
N GLU A 306 -4.38 31.38 3.10
CA GLU A 306 -5.29 31.91 2.08
C GLU A 306 -6.35 30.88 1.64
N GLY A 307 -6.39 29.71 2.26
CA GLY A 307 -7.34 28.64 1.93
C GLY A 307 -7.02 27.91 0.62
N ARG A 308 -5.78 28.00 0.13
CA ARG A 308 -5.29 27.20 -1.00
C ARG A 308 -4.83 25.83 -0.52
N ILE A 309 -4.93 24.83 -1.38
CA ILE A 309 -4.45 23.48 -1.10
C ILE A 309 -3.01 23.34 -1.60
N ILE A 310 -2.16 22.80 -0.74
CA ILE A 310 -0.88 22.19 -1.07
C ILE A 310 -1.08 20.67 -1.11
N PHE A 311 -0.68 20.03 -2.20
CA PHE A 311 -0.79 18.59 -2.37
C PHE A 311 0.51 18.00 -2.93
N ASP A 312 1.14 17.16 -2.13
CA ASP A 312 2.47 16.61 -2.35
C ASP A 312 2.42 15.11 -2.63
N LEU A 313 3.06 14.68 -3.71
CA LEU A 313 3.13 13.26 -4.13
C LEU A 313 4.26 13.03 -5.14
N PRO A 314 4.76 11.79 -5.29
CA PRO A 314 5.45 11.33 -6.48
C PRO A 314 4.50 11.34 -7.69
N LEU A 315 4.97 11.82 -8.83
CA LEU A 315 4.20 11.87 -10.07
C LEU A 315 5.09 11.47 -11.25
N THR A 316 4.56 10.61 -12.12
CA THR A 316 5.21 10.27 -13.39
C THR A 316 4.24 10.49 -14.55
N ASP A 317 4.75 10.86 -15.72
CA ASP A 317 3.99 11.04 -16.95
C ASP A 317 3.82 9.73 -17.74
N LYS A 318 4.24 8.59 -17.16
CA LYS A 318 4.16 7.26 -17.75
C LYS A 318 3.26 6.34 -16.94
N ASN A 319 2.79 5.26 -17.55
CA ASN A 319 2.09 4.21 -16.83
C ASN A 319 3.06 3.42 -15.94
N ALA A 320 3.06 3.69 -14.64
CA ALA A 320 3.92 2.96 -13.68
C ALA A 320 3.57 1.47 -13.57
N PHE A 321 2.30 1.12 -13.77
CA PHE A 321 1.82 -0.27 -13.82
C PHE A 321 1.85 -0.79 -15.26
N PHE A 322 3.06 -0.81 -15.82
CA PHE A 322 3.33 -1.16 -17.23
C PHE A 322 2.83 -2.54 -17.65
N TRP A 323 2.58 -3.45 -16.70
CA TRP A 323 1.97 -4.77 -16.98
C TRP A 323 0.49 -4.69 -17.38
N TRP A 324 -0.19 -3.57 -17.12
CA TRP A 324 -1.51 -3.25 -17.67
C TRP A 324 -1.37 -2.17 -18.75
N PRO A 325 -1.10 -2.56 -20.01
CA PRO A 325 -0.84 -1.63 -21.11
C PRO A 325 -2.11 -0.87 -21.53
N ASP A 326 -1.97 0.02 -22.52
CA ASP A 326 -3.12 0.63 -23.19
C ASP A 326 -3.85 -0.35 -24.12
N ALA A 327 -4.95 0.10 -24.73
CA ALA A 327 -5.76 -0.71 -25.66
C ALA A 327 -5.02 -1.17 -26.93
N ALA A 328 -3.93 -0.51 -27.32
CA ALA A 328 -3.06 -0.90 -28.42
C ALA A 328 -1.90 -1.81 -27.96
N GLY A 329 -1.80 -2.11 -26.67
CA GLY A 329 -0.73 -2.91 -26.08
C GLY A 329 0.55 -2.13 -25.78
N ASN A 330 0.51 -0.80 -25.80
CA ASN A 330 1.68 0.02 -25.47
C ASN A 330 1.87 0.10 -23.95
N ALA A 331 3.12 -0.05 -23.52
CA ALA A 331 3.55 0.17 -22.14
C ALA A 331 4.99 0.73 -22.14
N PRO A 332 5.35 1.57 -21.16
CA PRO A 332 6.72 2.03 -21.01
C PRO A 332 7.64 0.89 -20.58
N ALA A 333 8.93 0.99 -20.92
CA ALA A 333 9.92 0.10 -20.33
C ALA A 333 10.06 0.40 -18.82
N PRO A 334 10.31 -0.59 -17.95
CA PRO A 334 10.37 -0.34 -16.50
C PRO A 334 11.45 0.67 -16.09
N HIS A 335 12.61 0.66 -16.74
CA HIS A 335 13.73 1.58 -16.46
C HIS A 335 13.48 3.03 -16.90
N ASP A 336 12.41 3.25 -17.66
CA ASP A 336 12.02 4.54 -18.22
C ASP A 336 11.02 5.29 -17.33
N ILE A 337 10.48 4.61 -16.31
CA ILE A 337 9.47 5.12 -15.39
C ILE A 337 10.19 5.76 -14.22
N HIS A 338 10.00 7.07 -14.05
CA HIS A 338 10.55 7.81 -12.92
C HIS A 338 9.45 8.66 -12.29
N ALA A 339 9.22 8.46 -10.99
CA ALA A 339 8.27 9.24 -10.23
C ALA A 339 9.01 10.37 -9.49
N ARG A 340 8.77 11.61 -9.93
CA ARG A 340 9.39 12.79 -9.33
C ARG A 340 8.54 13.29 -8.18
N TYR A 341 9.18 13.80 -7.13
CA TYR A 341 8.44 14.43 -6.04
C TYR A 341 7.93 15.80 -6.48
N VAL A 342 6.61 16.00 -6.53
CA VAL A 342 5.99 17.26 -6.96
C VAL A 342 4.98 17.80 -5.95
N ARG A 343 4.72 19.11 -6.07
CA ARG A 343 3.76 19.88 -5.27
C ARG A 343 2.75 20.58 -6.17
N PHE A 344 1.48 20.22 -6.04
CA PHE A 344 0.39 21.02 -6.56
C PHE A 344 0.04 22.14 -5.56
N HIS A 345 -0.18 23.34 -6.07
CA HIS A 345 -0.64 24.49 -5.29
C HIS A 345 -1.79 25.15 -6.03
N PHE A 346 -3.01 25.01 -5.52
CA PHE A 346 -4.22 25.44 -6.23
C PHE A 346 -5.31 25.88 -5.25
N ASP A 347 -6.26 26.68 -5.75
CA ASP A 347 -7.43 27.08 -4.96
C ASP A 347 -8.56 26.07 -5.20
N PRO A 348 -9.05 25.36 -4.17
CA PRO A 348 -10.15 24.40 -4.31
C PRO A 348 -11.47 25.05 -4.76
N ARG A 349 -11.57 26.38 -4.71
CA ARG A 349 -12.72 27.18 -5.12
C ARG A 349 -12.51 27.93 -6.44
N ALA A 350 -11.38 27.74 -7.13
CA ALA A 350 -11.11 28.38 -8.43
C ALA A 350 -12.17 28.02 -9.47
N ASP A 351 -12.60 28.95 -10.33
CA ASP A 351 -13.60 28.66 -11.38
C ASP A 351 -13.08 27.64 -12.42
N SER A 352 -11.80 27.74 -12.77
CA SER A 352 -11.14 26.77 -13.65
C SER A 352 -10.94 25.43 -12.96
N LEU A 353 -11.25 24.36 -13.67
CA LEU A 353 -10.95 22.99 -13.25
C LEU A 353 -9.59 22.50 -13.76
N ASP A 354 -8.87 23.28 -14.57
CA ASP A 354 -7.52 22.94 -15.00
C ASP A 354 -6.53 23.24 -13.85
N LEU A 355 -5.81 22.21 -13.39
CA LEU A 355 -4.77 22.37 -12.38
C LEU A 355 -3.58 23.13 -12.95
N PRO A 356 -2.97 24.04 -12.17
CA PRO A 356 -1.68 24.58 -12.53
C PRO A 356 -0.63 23.46 -12.59
N PRO A 357 0.40 23.58 -13.44
CA PRO A 357 1.52 22.64 -13.43
C PRO A 357 2.13 22.55 -12.03
N PRO A 358 2.44 21.35 -11.53
CA PRO A 358 3.01 21.21 -10.21
C PRO A 358 4.48 21.66 -10.20
N THR A 359 4.93 22.13 -9.05
CA THR A 359 6.35 22.45 -8.82
C THR A 359 7.09 21.15 -8.50
N THR A 360 8.22 20.89 -9.15
CA THR A 360 9.10 19.77 -8.77
C THR A 360 9.85 20.12 -7.48
N ILE A 361 9.61 19.33 -6.42
CA ILE A 361 10.33 19.42 -5.15
C ILE A 361 11.69 18.72 -5.27
N LEU A 362 11.67 17.48 -5.77
CA LEU A 362 12.85 16.62 -5.91
C LEU A 362 12.79 15.87 -7.25
N ARG A 363 13.94 15.74 -7.92
CA ARG A 363 14.06 15.10 -9.24
C ARG A 363 14.41 13.62 -9.19
N ASP A 364 14.88 13.15 -8.04
CA ASP A 364 15.11 11.74 -7.76
C ASP A 364 13.86 10.90 -8.06
N ASP A 365 14.09 9.65 -8.43
CA ASP A 365 13.04 8.66 -8.62
C ASP A 365 12.64 8.10 -7.25
N ILE A 366 11.52 8.60 -6.73
CA ILE A 366 11.07 8.32 -5.37
C ILE A 366 9.70 7.65 -5.35
N GLU A 367 9.41 6.90 -4.29
CA GLU A 367 8.08 6.37 -4.02
C GLU A 367 7.94 6.08 -2.51
N PHE A 368 6.79 5.54 -2.10
CA PHE A 368 6.44 5.23 -0.71
C PHE A 368 6.79 6.37 0.28
N PRO A 369 6.31 7.60 0.01
CA PRO A 369 6.57 8.73 0.87
C PRO A 369 5.84 8.58 2.20
N ARG A 370 6.48 9.05 3.25
CA ARG A 370 6.00 9.08 4.63
C ARG A 370 6.32 10.44 5.22
N ILE A 371 5.54 10.83 6.20
CA ILE A 371 5.77 12.02 7.02
C ILE A 371 5.74 11.61 8.49
N ASP A 372 6.02 12.57 9.37
CA ASP A 372 5.58 12.45 10.75
C ASP A 372 4.04 12.45 10.82
N GLY A 373 3.44 11.32 11.21
CA GLY A 373 1.99 11.16 11.27
C GLY A 373 1.30 12.19 12.19
N ARG A 374 2.05 12.76 13.15
CA ARG A 374 1.56 13.80 14.07
C ARG A 374 1.26 15.12 13.38
N VAL A 375 1.60 15.31 12.10
CA VAL A 375 1.28 16.51 11.30
C VAL A 375 0.45 16.19 10.05
N LEU A 376 -0.13 14.99 9.94
CA LEU A 376 -1.04 14.65 8.84
C LEU A 376 -2.15 15.69 8.69
N ALA A 377 -2.50 15.99 7.43
CA ALA A 377 -3.49 17.00 7.02
C ALA A 377 -3.12 18.46 7.34
N ARG A 378 -1.89 18.71 7.80
CA ARG A 378 -1.36 20.03 8.19
C ARG A 378 0.00 20.29 7.54
N PRO A 379 0.52 21.54 7.57
CA PRO A 379 1.85 21.83 7.05
C PRO A 379 2.88 20.88 7.65
N HIS A 380 3.71 20.29 6.78
CA HIS A 380 4.80 19.39 7.14
C HIS A 380 6.11 19.95 6.60
N ARG A 381 7.19 19.73 7.36
CA ARG A 381 8.55 20.09 7.02
C ARG A 381 9.38 18.88 6.62
N HIS A 382 9.07 17.68 7.08
CA HIS A 382 9.90 16.49 6.84
C HIS A 382 9.14 15.42 6.03
N SER A 383 9.79 14.93 4.97
CA SER A 383 9.34 13.76 4.21
C SER A 383 10.43 12.70 4.14
N PHE A 384 10.03 11.45 4.28
CA PHE A 384 10.88 10.27 4.18
C PHE A 384 10.36 9.38 3.06
N PHE A 385 11.22 8.73 2.29
CA PHE A 385 10.79 7.95 1.13
C PHE A 385 11.83 6.88 0.77
N VAL A 386 11.45 5.96 -0.10
CA VAL A 386 12.44 5.13 -0.81
C VAL A 386 12.81 5.82 -2.13
N LEU A 387 14.05 5.60 -2.59
CA LEU A 387 14.49 6.08 -3.89
C LEU A 387 15.39 5.06 -4.61
N MET A 388 15.42 5.18 -5.94
CA MET A 388 16.39 4.51 -6.79
C MET A 388 17.41 5.54 -7.28
N ASP A 389 18.62 5.48 -6.71
CA ASP A 389 19.73 6.36 -7.10
C ASP A 389 20.83 5.52 -7.77
N PRO A 390 20.94 5.53 -9.11
CA PRO A 390 21.93 4.73 -9.83
C PRO A 390 23.38 5.19 -9.60
N SER A 391 23.59 6.35 -8.96
CA SER A 391 24.94 6.81 -8.59
C SER A 391 25.45 6.16 -7.30
N LEU A 392 24.55 5.62 -6.47
CA LEU A 392 24.91 4.81 -5.32
C LEU A 392 25.37 3.44 -5.84
N GLY A 393 26.57 3.00 -5.42
CA GLY A 393 27.31 1.85 -5.96
C GLY A 393 26.65 0.48 -5.76
N THR A 394 25.41 0.34 -6.18
CA THR A 394 24.62 -0.89 -6.19
C THR A 394 25.20 -1.82 -7.24
N ASP A 395 25.53 -3.05 -6.85
CA ASP A 395 25.97 -4.08 -7.77
C ASP A 395 24.75 -4.69 -8.47
N LEU A 396 24.19 -3.96 -9.42
CA LEU A 396 23.01 -4.42 -10.18
C LEU A 396 23.29 -5.73 -10.94
N ALA A 397 24.54 -5.99 -11.33
CA ALA A 397 24.91 -7.22 -12.01
C ALA A 397 24.77 -8.44 -11.09
N ALA A 398 25.05 -8.29 -9.79
CA ALA A 398 24.83 -9.33 -8.79
C ALA A 398 23.39 -9.35 -8.25
N VAL A 399 22.74 -8.19 -8.07
CA VAL A 399 21.40 -8.08 -7.49
C VAL A 399 20.31 -8.56 -8.47
N LEU A 400 20.32 -8.10 -9.72
CA LEU A 400 19.20 -8.36 -10.65
C LEU A 400 18.93 -9.86 -10.89
N PRO A 401 19.93 -10.73 -11.09
CA PRO A 401 19.69 -12.17 -11.24
C PRO A 401 19.12 -12.82 -9.98
N ALA A 402 19.44 -12.29 -8.79
CA ALA A 402 18.96 -12.81 -7.52
C ALA A 402 17.61 -12.22 -7.10
N ALA A 403 17.19 -11.08 -7.67
CA ALA A 403 16.01 -10.35 -7.22
C ALA A 403 14.69 -11.06 -7.52
N GLY A 404 14.59 -11.72 -8.67
CA GLY A 404 13.29 -12.10 -9.23
C GLY A 404 12.64 -10.91 -9.92
N GLY A 405 11.32 -10.75 -9.82
CA GLY A 405 10.59 -9.64 -10.44
C GLY A 405 9.19 -9.43 -9.88
N GLY A 406 8.45 -8.48 -10.46
CA GLY A 406 7.08 -8.15 -10.05
C GLY A 406 6.98 -7.22 -8.83
N ALA A 407 8.10 -6.69 -8.35
CA ALA A 407 8.14 -5.64 -7.34
C ALA A 407 9.15 -4.57 -7.75
N PRO A 408 8.89 -3.28 -7.42
CA PRO A 408 9.86 -2.22 -7.64
C PRO A 408 11.09 -2.42 -6.73
N LEU A 409 12.25 -1.97 -7.21
CA LEU A 409 13.50 -1.98 -6.45
C LEU A 409 13.88 -0.55 -6.09
N TYR A 410 14.33 -0.36 -4.85
CA TYR A 410 14.84 0.92 -4.34
C TYR A 410 16.09 0.62 -3.55
N ASN A 411 17.16 1.38 -3.79
CA ASN A 411 18.47 1.09 -3.20
C ASN A 411 18.79 1.96 -2.00
N ALA A 412 18.00 3.00 -1.71
CA ALA A 412 18.23 3.89 -0.58
C ALA A 412 16.94 4.42 0.05
N LEU A 413 17.03 4.81 1.33
CA LEU A 413 16.05 5.68 1.97
C LEU A 413 16.48 7.13 1.77
N GLY A 414 15.50 8.03 1.65
CA GLY A 414 15.71 9.47 1.56
C GLY A 414 15.02 10.21 2.69
N HIS A 415 15.62 11.31 3.12
CA HIS A 415 15.02 12.31 4.01
C HIS A 415 15.12 13.68 3.34
N LEU A 416 13.99 14.37 3.24
CA LEU A 416 13.91 15.74 2.73
C LEU A 416 13.37 16.67 3.82
N ASP A 417 14.15 17.70 4.13
CA ASP A 417 13.69 18.90 4.82
C ASP A 417 13.19 19.93 3.78
N HIS A 418 11.89 20.23 3.82
CA HIS A 418 11.24 21.15 2.89
C HIS A 418 11.63 22.63 3.09
N HIS A 419 12.28 22.98 4.20
CA HIS A 419 12.79 24.34 4.44
C HIS A 419 14.13 24.61 3.75
N ASP A 420 15.03 23.63 3.75
CA ASP A 420 16.43 23.82 3.35
C ASP A 420 16.66 23.62 1.84
N GLY A 421 15.68 23.05 1.14
CA GLY A 421 15.58 23.06 -0.33
C GLY A 421 16.42 21.99 -1.04
N ALA A 422 15.80 21.35 -2.04
CA ALA A 422 16.32 20.54 -3.15
C ALA A 422 17.30 19.36 -2.90
N SER A 423 17.96 19.24 -1.75
CA SER A 423 18.83 18.10 -1.44
C SER A 423 18.23 17.23 -0.35
N SER A 424 18.07 15.95 -0.64
CA SER A 424 17.74 14.93 0.36
C SER A 424 19.02 14.30 0.93
N GLU A 425 18.99 14.00 2.22
CA GLU A 425 19.92 13.05 2.81
C GLU A 425 19.56 11.64 2.33
N ARG A 426 20.56 10.75 2.24
CA ARG A 426 20.38 9.38 1.75
C ARG A 426 21.01 8.39 2.72
N TYR A 427 20.26 7.33 3.03
CA TYR A 427 20.78 6.14 3.67
C TYR A 427 20.95 5.04 2.62
N PHE A 428 22.20 4.62 2.36
CA PHE A 428 22.53 3.54 1.45
C PHE A 428 23.02 2.30 2.24
N PRO A 429 22.22 1.23 2.38
CA PRO A 429 22.58 0.05 3.15
C PRO A 429 23.72 -0.80 2.53
N GLY A 430 24.11 -0.51 1.28
CA GLY A 430 25.26 -1.13 0.63
C GLY A 430 24.96 -1.76 -0.73
N PRO A 431 25.99 -2.27 -1.42
CA PRO A 431 25.93 -2.65 -2.84
C PRO A 431 24.99 -3.81 -3.17
N MET A 432 24.70 -4.65 -2.18
CA MET A 432 23.91 -5.88 -2.31
C MET A 432 22.56 -5.79 -1.56
N HIS A 433 22.08 -4.57 -1.32
CA HIS A 433 20.88 -4.31 -0.54
C HIS A 433 19.85 -3.50 -1.33
N MET A 434 18.56 -3.78 -1.08
CA MET A 434 17.45 -2.93 -1.51
C MET A 434 16.53 -2.67 -0.32
N VAL A 435 16.00 -1.47 -0.22
CA VAL A 435 15.12 -1.04 0.86
C VAL A 435 13.65 -1.20 0.48
N GLN A 436 12.79 -1.31 1.48
CA GLN A 436 11.34 -1.27 1.33
C GLN A 436 10.79 -0.03 2.05
N GLU A 437 9.47 0.21 1.97
CA GLU A 437 8.82 1.36 2.62
C GLU A 437 9.28 1.55 4.07
N PRO A 438 9.76 2.76 4.44
CA PRO A 438 10.10 3.08 5.83
C PRO A 438 8.86 3.44 6.64
N VAL A 439 8.99 3.45 7.96
CA VAL A 439 8.02 4.07 8.87
C VAL A 439 8.76 5.01 9.81
N PHE A 440 8.25 6.23 9.96
CA PHE A 440 8.75 7.18 10.94
C PHE A 440 8.17 6.91 12.32
N VAL A 441 9.02 6.93 13.34
CA VAL A 441 8.68 6.80 14.75
C VAL A 441 9.23 8.01 15.50
N PRO A 442 8.38 8.85 16.13
CA PRO A 442 8.86 10.01 16.87
C PRO A 442 9.70 9.57 18.08
N ARG A 443 10.77 10.32 18.39
CA ARG A 443 11.66 10.01 19.52
C ARG A 443 10.92 10.03 20.86
N SER A 444 9.95 10.92 20.96
CA SER A 444 9.04 11.04 22.10
C SER A 444 7.76 11.74 21.63
N PRO A 445 6.66 11.68 22.40
CA PRO A 445 5.41 12.36 22.03
C PRO A 445 5.59 13.87 21.77
N ASP A 446 6.49 14.51 22.51
CA ASP A 446 6.76 15.96 22.45
C ASP A 446 7.98 16.32 21.57
N ALA A 447 8.59 15.34 20.90
CA ALA A 447 9.73 15.60 20.01
C ALA A 447 9.30 16.53 18.87
N PRO A 448 10.19 17.43 18.39
CA PRO A 448 9.93 18.21 17.17
C PRO A 448 9.52 17.31 15.99
N GLU A 449 8.81 17.89 15.01
CA GLU A 449 8.49 17.18 13.77
C GLU A 449 9.76 16.60 13.14
N GLY A 450 9.73 15.32 12.74
CA GLY A 450 10.86 14.66 12.09
C GLY A 450 12.01 14.25 13.02
N ASP A 451 11.99 14.59 14.31
CA ASP A 451 12.97 14.08 15.29
C ASP A 451 12.56 12.70 15.81
N GLY A 452 13.29 11.67 15.41
CA GLY A 452 12.95 10.29 15.70
C GLY A 452 13.80 9.29 14.93
N PHE A 453 13.13 8.23 14.51
CA PHE A 453 13.75 7.10 13.85
C PHE A 453 12.96 6.69 12.60
N LEU A 454 13.66 6.19 11.59
CA LEU A 454 13.05 5.38 10.54
C LEU A 454 13.29 3.90 10.83
N VAL A 455 12.25 3.11 10.65
CA VAL A 455 12.29 1.65 10.66
C VAL A 455 11.93 1.14 9.27
N ALA A 456 12.82 0.37 8.64
CA ALA A 456 12.60 -0.15 7.28
C ALA A 456 13.14 -1.58 7.12
N LEU A 457 12.43 -2.42 6.36
CA LEU A 457 13.03 -3.68 5.91
C LEU A 457 14.02 -3.44 4.78
N VAL A 458 15.11 -4.19 4.83
CA VAL A 458 16.15 -4.23 3.82
C VAL A 458 16.32 -5.68 3.36
N SER A 459 16.38 -5.84 2.04
CA SER A 459 16.58 -7.12 1.35
C SER A 459 18.07 -7.31 1.13
N ASN A 460 18.67 -8.30 1.76
CA ASN A 460 20.09 -8.64 1.59
C ASN A 460 20.24 -9.75 0.55
N TYR A 461 20.69 -9.40 -0.65
CA TYR A 461 20.82 -10.34 -1.77
C TYR A 461 22.08 -11.20 -1.69
N ALA A 462 23.08 -10.79 -0.90
CA ALA A 462 24.26 -11.62 -0.67
C ALA A 462 23.96 -12.80 0.27
N ALA A 463 23.19 -12.55 1.33
CA ALA A 463 22.79 -13.57 2.30
C ALA A 463 21.45 -14.26 1.93
N MET A 464 20.70 -13.69 0.98
CA MET A 464 19.33 -14.12 0.65
C MET A 464 18.40 -14.14 1.87
N SER A 465 18.54 -13.13 2.73
CA SER A 465 17.75 -12.91 3.94
C SER A 465 17.25 -11.46 4.01
N SER A 466 16.44 -11.17 5.01
CA SER A 466 15.97 -9.81 5.29
C SER A 466 16.61 -9.25 6.55
N GLU A 467 16.65 -7.93 6.63
CA GLU A 467 17.17 -7.18 7.77
C GLU A 467 16.16 -6.08 8.11
N LEU A 468 16.06 -5.70 9.37
CA LEU A 468 15.28 -4.53 9.79
C LEU A 468 16.26 -3.46 10.28
N HIS A 469 16.29 -2.34 9.57
CA HIS A 469 17.22 -1.26 9.84
C HIS A 469 16.51 -0.15 10.62
N VAL A 470 17.20 0.37 11.63
CA VAL A 470 16.78 1.54 12.40
C VAL A 470 17.76 2.68 12.11
N ILE A 471 17.25 3.80 11.61
CA ILE A 471 18.02 4.98 11.24
C ILE A 471 17.59 6.12 12.16
N ASP A 472 18.53 6.81 12.81
CA ASP A 472 18.23 8.00 13.62
C ASP A 472 18.18 9.23 12.69
N THR A 473 17.11 10.01 12.72
CA THR A 473 16.95 11.15 11.81
C THR A 473 17.96 12.28 12.05
N ARG A 474 18.68 12.27 13.19
CA ARG A 474 19.79 13.19 13.47
C ARG A 474 21.09 12.81 12.76
N ASN A 475 21.20 11.57 12.29
CA ASN A 475 22.30 11.09 11.44
C ASN A 475 21.77 10.08 10.44
N PHE A 476 21.35 10.59 9.28
CA PHE A 476 20.68 9.77 8.27
C PHE A 476 21.63 8.90 7.42
N SER A 477 22.94 8.99 7.66
CA SER A 477 23.95 8.31 6.81
C SER A 477 24.20 6.85 7.18
N GLU A 478 23.82 6.44 8.39
CA GLU A 478 24.07 5.10 8.92
C GLU A 478 22.90 4.57 9.76
N ALA A 479 22.82 3.25 9.92
CA ALA A 479 21.86 2.62 10.80
C ALA A 479 22.42 2.52 12.22
N VAL A 480 21.63 2.94 13.21
CA VAL A 480 21.98 2.79 14.65
C VAL A 480 21.79 1.34 15.12
N ALA A 481 20.88 0.61 14.47
CA ALA A 481 20.68 -0.81 14.68
C ALA A 481 20.31 -1.52 13.37
N VAL A 482 20.83 -2.73 13.21
CA VAL A 482 20.47 -3.65 12.14
C VAL A 482 20.08 -4.98 12.78
N VAL A 483 18.79 -5.28 12.76
CA VAL A 483 18.22 -6.54 13.23
C VAL A 483 18.29 -7.55 12.08
N LYS A 484 19.02 -8.65 12.27
CA LYS A 484 19.18 -9.69 11.25
C LYS A 484 18.04 -10.69 11.36
N LEU A 485 17.29 -10.89 10.27
CA LEU A 485 16.24 -11.90 10.20
C LEU A 485 16.83 -13.19 9.61
N PRO A 486 16.59 -14.36 10.22
CA PRO A 486 17.12 -15.64 9.74
C PRO A 486 16.38 -16.17 8.50
N MET A 487 15.58 -15.32 7.86
CA MET A 487 14.74 -15.68 6.73
C MET A 487 14.57 -14.50 5.79
N ARG A 488 14.07 -14.81 4.61
CA ARG A 488 13.70 -13.83 3.61
C ARG A 488 12.23 -13.46 3.75
N LEU A 489 11.98 -12.16 3.82
CA LEU A 489 10.68 -11.55 3.65
C LEU A 489 10.61 -10.99 2.24
N ARG A 490 9.55 -11.34 1.49
CA ARG A 490 9.35 -10.84 0.12
C ARG A 490 9.24 -9.31 0.14
N ALA A 491 9.34 -8.70 -1.05
CA ALA A 491 8.97 -7.30 -1.21
C ALA A 491 7.52 -7.12 -0.73
N GLY A 492 7.36 -6.29 0.30
CA GLY A 492 6.07 -5.96 0.88
C GLY A 492 5.48 -4.69 0.29
N LEU A 493 4.28 -4.37 0.76
CA LEU A 493 3.61 -3.11 0.52
C LEU A 493 3.70 -2.30 1.81
N HIS A 494 2.58 -1.86 2.37
CA HIS A 494 2.60 -0.87 3.44
C HIS A 494 2.79 -1.44 4.84
N GLY A 495 3.32 -0.61 5.72
CA GLY A 495 3.44 -0.86 7.15
C GLY A 495 3.23 0.39 8.01
N ASN A 496 3.01 0.16 9.30
CA ASN A 496 2.77 1.19 10.29
C ASN A 496 3.39 0.82 11.64
N TRP A 497 3.76 1.84 12.40
CA TRP A 497 4.21 1.72 13.78
C TRP A 497 3.05 1.98 14.72
N VAL A 498 2.96 1.20 15.79
CA VAL A 498 2.00 1.40 16.87
C VAL A 498 2.78 1.51 18.17
N ASP A 499 2.59 2.62 18.88
CA ASP A 499 3.26 2.87 20.15
C ASP A 499 2.82 1.84 21.20
N GLY A 500 3.74 1.40 22.05
CA GLY A 500 3.45 0.41 23.08
C GLY A 500 2.33 0.85 24.03
N LYS A 501 2.19 2.16 24.29
CA LYS A 501 1.10 2.69 25.13
C LYS A 501 -0.26 2.51 24.47
N GLU A 502 -0.34 2.63 23.15
CA GLU A 502 -1.57 2.44 22.37
C GLU A 502 -1.98 0.96 22.30
N LEU A 503 -1.02 0.03 22.33
CA LEU A 503 -1.29 -1.41 22.38
C LEU A 503 -1.73 -1.90 23.77
N ARG A 504 -1.38 -1.14 24.82
CA ARG A 504 -1.69 -1.48 26.22
C ARG A 504 -2.95 -0.79 26.76
N SER A 505 -3.52 0.15 26.02
CA SER A 505 -4.78 0.85 26.35
C SER A 505 -5.99 0.03 25.89
#